data_AF-A0A847JXT3-F1
#
_entry.id   AF-A0A847JXT3-F1
#
_cell.length_a   1.000
_cell.length_b   1.000
_cell.length_c   1.000
_cell.angle_alpha   90.00
_cell.angle_beta   90.00
_cell.angle_gamma   90.00
#
_symmetry.space_group_name_H-M   'P 1'
#
loop_
_entity.id
_entity.type
_entity.pdbx_description
1 polymer ?
#
loop_
_entity_poly.entity_id
_entity_poly.type
_entity_poly.pdbx_seq_one_letter_code
_entity_poly.pdbx_strand_id
1 'polypeptide(L)'
;MPLSGRYQMGDAEQIDVYSILNELLELPDKAKRLPGNILVGFNHERFGHLVLKIRANLPEDMKRARKVTRDTQKIVSEARDSAKAEIDRARAEADRIVESARGQAERLLVDAREEAARMVDQSEIVRMADAQAREIVHNATVEASGIRRGAKDYARDVLTRLEGVLDKARNTVHLGREERERALDEEDD
;
A
#
# COMPACT_ATOMS: atom_id res chain seq x y z
N MET A 1 2.72 -25.11 -37.18
CA MET A 1 1.30 -25.45 -37.41
C MET A 1 0.57 -24.21 -37.93
N PRO A 2 0.25 -24.11 -39.23
CA PRO A 2 -0.50 -22.99 -39.79
C PRO A 2 -1.99 -23.31 -39.84
N LEU A 3 -2.86 -22.32 -39.60
CA LEU A 3 -4.29 -22.42 -39.89
C LEU A 3 -4.61 -21.55 -41.11
N SER A 4 -4.67 -22.24 -42.24
CA SER A 4 -5.18 -21.77 -43.53
C SER A 4 -6.70 -21.64 -43.47
N GLY A 5 -7.21 -20.43 -43.27
CA GLY A 5 -8.63 -20.09 -43.40
C GLY A 5 -8.94 -19.58 -44.80
N ARG A 6 -9.49 -20.47 -45.63
CA ARG A 6 -9.92 -20.20 -47.01
C ARG A 6 -10.90 -19.02 -47.06
N TYR A 7 -10.51 -17.91 -47.68
CA TYR A 7 -11.45 -17.04 -48.37
C TYR A 7 -11.58 -17.55 -49.81
N GLN A 8 -12.53 -18.47 -50.02
CA GLN A 8 -13.15 -18.64 -51.33
C GLN A 8 -14.48 -17.89 -51.27
N MET A 9 -14.54 -16.73 -51.90
CA MET A 9 -15.77 -16.15 -52.39
C MET A 9 -15.47 -15.68 -53.80
N GLY A 10 -16.17 -16.28 -54.77
CA GLY A 10 -15.93 -16.07 -56.19
C GLY A 10 -16.02 -14.61 -56.58
N ASP A 11 -15.02 -14.17 -57.34
CA ASP A 11 -15.06 -12.97 -58.16
C ASP A 11 -16.14 -13.14 -59.23
N ALA A 12 -17.41 -12.99 -58.84
CA ALA A 12 -18.36 -12.40 -59.76
C ALA A 12 -17.82 -11.00 -60.02
N GLU A 13 -17.40 -10.74 -61.25
CA GLU A 13 -16.98 -9.44 -61.76
C GLU A 13 -18.08 -8.41 -61.44
N GLN A 14 -18.01 -7.85 -60.24
CA GLN A 14 -19.01 -6.95 -59.71
C GLN A 14 -18.74 -5.63 -60.40
N ILE A 15 -19.58 -5.32 -61.40
CA ILE A 15 -19.52 -4.07 -62.13
C ILE A 15 -19.76 -2.94 -61.13
N ASP A 16 -18.67 -2.41 -60.57
CA ASP A 16 -18.68 -1.27 -59.67
C ASP A 16 -19.17 -0.04 -60.45
N VAL A 17 -20.08 0.74 -59.87
CA VAL A 17 -20.47 2.03 -60.43
C VAL A 17 -19.25 2.91 -60.70
N TYR A 18 -18.17 2.77 -59.91
CA TYR A 18 -16.90 3.43 -60.17
C TYR A 18 -16.29 3.07 -61.54
N SER A 19 -16.30 1.80 -61.93
CA SER A 19 -15.75 1.38 -63.23
C SER A 19 -16.59 1.88 -64.39
N ILE A 20 -17.93 1.91 -64.24
CA ILE A 20 -18.84 2.49 -65.23
C ILE A 20 -18.64 4.02 -65.35
N LEU A 21 -18.43 4.71 -64.23
CA LEU A 21 -18.14 6.15 -64.22
C LEU A 21 -16.82 6.48 -64.92
N ASN A 22 -15.78 5.67 -64.72
CA ASN A 22 -14.51 5.84 -65.44
C ASN A 22 -14.68 5.62 -66.94
N GLU A 23 -15.40 4.56 -67.34
CA GLU A 23 -15.68 4.32 -68.76
C GLU A 23 -16.50 5.47 -69.38
N LEU A 24 -17.47 6.02 -68.64
CA LEU A 24 -18.28 7.16 -69.07
C LEU A 24 -17.42 8.43 -69.25
N LEU A 25 -16.47 8.67 -68.35
CA LEU A 25 -15.55 9.81 -68.38
C LEU A 25 -14.56 9.74 -69.55
N GLU A 26 -14.20 8.54 -70.03
CA GLU A 26 -13.30 8.36 -71.18
C GLU A 26 -13.98 8.56 -72.55
N LEU A 27 -15.32 8.54 -72.62
CA LEU A 27 -16.04 8.65 -73.90
C LEU A 27 -15.77 9.97 -74.66
N PRO A 28 -15.68 11.15 -74.02
CA PRO A 28 -15.34 12.39 -74.69
C PRO A 28 -13.90 12.43 -75.21
N ASP A 29 -12.94 11.83 -74.50
CA ASP A 29 -11.52 11.81 -74.89
C ASP A 29 -11.29 11.00 -76.17
N LYS A 30 -12.18 10.05 -76.45
CA LYS A 30 -12.19 9.23 -77.66
C LYS A 30 -12.82 9.96 -78.87
N ALA A 31 -13.45 11.12 -78.66
CA ALA A 31 -14.05 11.93 -79.72
C ALA A 31 -13.05 12.95 -80.29
N LYS A 32 -13.00 13.11 -81.62
CA LYS A 32 -12.11 14.07 -82.28
C LYS A 32 -12.77 15.46 -82.33
N ARG A 33 -12.02 16.48 -81.91
CA ARG A 33 -12.42 17.89 -82.08
C ARG A 33 -11.89 18.45 -83.38
N LEU A 34 -12.77 19.08 -84.16
CA LEU A 34 -12.45 19.81 -85.39
C LEU A 34 -12.59 21.34 -85.17
N PRO A 35 -11.97 22.19 -86.01
CA PRO A 35 -12.14 23.64 -85.95
C PRO A 35 -13.62 24.03 -86.03
N GLY A 36 -14.03 25.05 -85.25
CA GLY A 36 -15.43 25.50 -85.17
C GLY A 36 -16.26 24.84 -84.07
N ASN A 37 -15.63 24.23 -83.06
CA ASN A 37 -16.30 23.59 -81.91
C ASN A 37 -17.16 22.35 -82.28
N ILE A 38 -16.85 21.71 -83.41
CA ILE A 38 -17.55 20.52 -83.90
C ILE A 38 -16.91 19.26 -83.30
N LEU A 39 -17.72 18.49 -82.57
CA LEU A 39 -17.33 17.21 -81.97
C LEU A 39 -17.78 16.06 -82.89
N VAL A 40 -16.83 15.25 -83.39
CA VAL A 40 -17.11 14.12 -84.29
C VAL A 40 -16.61 12.82 -83.66
N GLY A 41 -17.42 11.77 -83.73
CA GLY A 41 -17.09 10.44 -83.19
C GLY A 41 -17.56 10.18 -81.75
N PHE A 42 -18.34 11.09 -81.15
CA PHE A 42 -18.94 10.85 -79.84
C PHE A 42 -20.13 9.88 -79.95
N ASN A 43 -20.06 8.77 -79.23
CA ASN A 43 -21.10 7.74 -79.23
C ASN A 43 -22.16 8.03 -78.15
N HIS A 44 -23.24 8.71 -78.57
CA HIS A 44 -24.37 9.04 -77.70
C HIS A 44 -25.11 7.81 -77.17
N GLU A 45 -25.18 6.72 -77.94
CA GLU A 45 -25.85 5.48 -77.52
C GLU A 45 -25.09 4.80 -76.37
N ARG A 46 -23.76 4.71 -76.49
CA ARG A 46 -22.89 4.15 -75.44
C ARG A 46 -22.92 5.03 -74.18
N PHE A 47 -22.90 6.35 -74.34
CA PHE A 47 -23.05 7.28 -73.22
C PHE A 47 -24.38 7.07 -72.48
N GLY A 48 -25.50 7.02 -73.21
CA GLY A 48 -26.82 6.77 -72.63
C GLY A 48 -26.91 5.43 -71.91
N HIS A 49 -26.34 4.37 -72.51
CA HIS A 49 -26.30 3.04 -71.91
C HIS A 49 -25.50 3.00 -70.60
N LEU A 50 -24.34 3.66 -70.53
CA LEU A 50 -23.55 3.75 -69.30
C LEU A 50 -24.27 4.57 -68.21
N VAL A 51 -24.93 5.68 -68.56
CA VAL A 51 -25.75 6.46 -67.62
C VAL A 51 -26.92 5.65 -67.06
N LEU A 52 -27.60 4.87 -67.92
CA LEU A 52 -28.68 3.98 -67.48
C LEU A 52 -28.17 2.87 -66.55
N LYS A 53 -27.00 2.29 -66.84
CA LYS A 53 -26.34 1.33 -65.95
C LYS A 53 -25.98 1.93 -64.59
N ILE A 54 -25.42 3.15 -64.57
CA ILE A 54 -25.15 3.87 -63.31
C ILE A 54 -26.46 4.08 -62.54
N ARG A 55 -27.51 4.60 -63.19
CA ARG A 55 -28.80 4.85 -62.54
C ARG A 55 -29.43 3.58 -61.97
N ALA A 56 -29.24 2.44 -62.65
CA ALA A 56 -29.76 1.14 -62.20
C ALA A 56 -28.99 0.58 -61.00
N ASN A 57 -27.66 0.74 -60.96
CA ASN A 57 -26.80 0.10 -59.96
C ASN A 57 -26.48 0.99 -58.73
N LEU A 58 -26.46 2.31 -58.91
CA LEU A 58 -26.11 3.29 -57.86
C LEU A 58 -26.99 3.17 -56.60
N PRO A 59 -28.32 2.99 -56.67
CA PRO A 59 -29.14 2.84 -55.47
C PRO A 59 -28.73 1.64 -54.61
N GLU A 60 -28.39 0.51 -55.24
CA GLU A 60 -27.99 -0.72 -54.55
C GLU A 60 -26.59 -0.59 -53.94
N ASP A 61 -25.63 0.00 -54.67
CA ASP A 61 -24.30 0.31 -54.12
C ASP A 61 -24.38 1.25 -52.91
N MET A 62 -25.21 2.28 -52.99
CA MET A 62 -25.42 3.20 -51.87
C MET A 62 -26.09 2.52 -50.67
N LYS A 63 -27.02 1.58 -50.87
CA LYS A 63 -27.58 0.78 -49.78
C LYS A 63 -26.53 -0.13 -49.16
N ARG A 64 -25.70 -0.80 -49.98
CA ARG A 64 -24.60 -1.64 -49.51
C ARG A 64 -23.61 -0.83 -48.67
N ALA A 65 -23.14 0.31 -49.17
CA ALA A 65 -22.23 1.19 -48.46
C ALA A 65 -22.79 1.64 -47.10
N ARG A 66 -24.05 2.11 -47.06
CA ARG A 66 -24.71 2.49 -45.80
C ARG A 66 -24.82 1.32 -44.82
N LYS A 67 -25.14 0.12 -45.31
CA LYS A 67 -25.21 -1.08 -44.48
C LYS A 67 -23.84 -1.40 -43.87
N VAL A 68 -22.79 -1.40 -44.68
CA VAL A 68 -21.41 -1.61 -44.20
C VAL A 68 -21.06 -0.59 -43.13
N THR A 69 -21.28 0.71 -43.37
CA THR A 69 -21.00 1.76 -42.37
C THR A 69 -21.75 1.52 -41.06
N ARG A 70 -23.04 1.21 -41.12
CA ARG A 70 -23.86 0.94 -39.93
C ARG A 70 -23.37 -0.30 -39.17
N ASP A 71 -23.09 -1.37 -39.90
CA ASP A 71 -22.65 -2.64 -39.32
C ASP A 71 -21.26 -2.45 -38.69
N THR A 72 -20.35 -1.70 -39.32
CA THR A 72 -19.06 -1.31 -38.75
C THR A 72 -19.22 -0.45 -37.49
N GLN A 73 -20.11 0.55 -37.50
CA GLN A 73 -20.38 1.37 -36.32
C GLN A 73 -20.86 0.53 -35.13
N LYS A 74 -21.76 -0.44 -35.41
CA LYS A 74 -22.24 -1.38 -34.41
C LYS A 74 -21.11 -2.24 -33.83
N ILE A 75 -20.29 -2.84 -34.69
CA ILE A 75 -19.13 -3.65 -34.26
C ILE A 75 -18.18 -2.82 -33.39
N VAL A 76 -17.86 -1.58 -33.81
CA VAL A 76 -16.97 -0.70 -33.05
C VAL A 76 -17.56 -0.35 -31.69
N SER A 77 -18.88 -0.11 -31.61
CA SER A 77 -19.55 0.16 -30.33
C SER A 77 -19.48 -1.06 -29.41
N GLU A 78 -19.87 -2.23 -29.90
CA GLU A 78 -19.85 -3.48 -29.12
C GLU A 78 -18.45 -3.85 -28.66
N ALA A 79 -17.44 -3.65 -29.51
CA ALA A 79 -16.04 -3.86 -29.16
C ALA A 79 -15.57 -2.89 -28.07
N ARG A 80 -15.98 -1.61 -28.12
CA ARG A 80 -15.66 -0.62 -27.08
C ARG A 80 -16.32 -0.96 -25.75
N ASP A 81 -17.59 -1.35 -25.77
CA ASP A 81 -18.33 -1.72 -24.57
C ASP A 81 -17.74 -2.98 -23.92
N SER A 82 -17.39 -3.97 -24.75
CA SER A 82 -16.73 -5.20 -24.29
C SER A 82 -15.35 -4.92 -23.70
N ALA A 83 -14.54 -4.09 -24.37
CA ALA A 83 -13.22 -3.69 -23.88
C ALA A 83 -13.32 -2.93 -22.55
N LYS A 84 -14.29 -2.03 -22.42
CA LYS A 84 -14.53 -1.30 -21.17
C LYS A 84 -14.92 -2.24 -20.04
N ALA A 85 -15.87 -3.15 -20.28
CA ALA A 85 -16.29 -4.14 -19.29
C ALA A 85 -15.12 -5.01 -18.83
N GLU A 86 -14.23 -5.40 -19.75
CA GLU A 86 -13.05 -6.21 -19.40
C GLU A 86 -12.04 -5.42 -18.57
N ILE A 87 -11.78 -4.15 -18.91
CA ILE A 87 -10.93 -3.26 -18.11
C ILE A 87 -11.51 -3.08 -16.70
N ASP A 88 -12.82 -2.85 -16.58
CA ASP A 88 -13.48 -2.66 -15.29
C ASP A 88 -13.40 -3.92 -14.43
N ARG A 89 -13.55 -5.12 -15.03
CA ARG A 89 -13.33 -6.39 -14.34
C ARG A 89 -11.89 -6.57 -13.89
N ALA A 90 -10.92 -6.30 -14.77
CA ALA A 90 -9.50 -6.42 -14.47
C ALA A 90 -9.09 -5.49 -13.33
N ARG A 91 -9.61 -4.26 -13.30
CA ARG A 91 -9.41 -3.32 -12.20
C ARG A 91 -10.01 -3.83 -10.89
N ALA A 92 -11.27 -4.26 -10.91
CA ALA A 92 -11.92 -4.80 -9.72
C ALA A 92 -11.18 -6.02 -9.15
N GLU A 93 -10.66 -6.90 -10.01
CA GLU A 93 -9.87 -8.05 -9.57
C GLU A 93 -8.51 -7.64 -9.02
N ALA A 94 -7.82 -6.69 -9.67
CA ALA A 94 -6.57 -6.13 -9.14
C ALA A 94 -6.77 -5.52 -7.75
N ASP A 95 -7.85 -4.75 -7.56
CA ASP A 95 -8.18 -4.15 -6.26
C ASP A 95 -8.44 -5.22 -5.18
N ARG A 96 -9.17 -6.29 -5.52
CA ARG A 96 -9.38 -7.42 -4.59
C ARG A 96 -8.09 -8.13 -4.21
N ILE A 97 -7.20 -8.36 -5.18
CA ILE A 97 -5.91 -9.01 -4.94
C ILE A 97 -5.06 -8.14 -4.01
N VAL A 98 -5.00 -6.83 -4.27
CA VAL A 98 -4.25 -5.88 -3.43
C VAL A 98 -4.81 -5.86 -2.02
N GLU A 99 -6.13 -5.81 -1.86
CA GLU A 99 -6.76 -5.79 -0.55
C GLU A 99 -6.53 -7.10 0.23
N SER A 100 -6.68 -8.25 -0.44
CA SER A 100 -6.36 -9.54 0.15
C SER A 100 -4.89 -9.64 0.56
N ALA A 101 -3.97 -9.19 -0.31
CA ALA A 101 -2.54 -9.20 -0.02
C ALA A 101 -2.19 -8.30 1.17
N ARG A 102 -2.80 -7.11 1.27
CA ARG A 102 -2.65 -6.21 2.41
C ARG A 102 -3.14 -6.86 3.71
N GLY A 103 -4.34 -7.43 3.69
CA GLY A 103 -4.89 -8.13 4.86
C GLY A 103 -4.03 -9.33 5.31
N GLN A 104 -3.47 -10.09 4.36
CA GLN A 104 -2.54 -11.18 4.67
C GLN A 104 -1.22 -10.67 5.26
N ALA A 105 -0.65 -9.61 4.68
CA ALA A 105 0.58 -9.00 5.16
C ALA A 105 0.42 -8.44 6.59
N GLU A 106 -0.73 -7.82 6.89
CA GLU A 106 -1.03 -7.31 8.23
C GLU A 106 -1.08 -8.45 9.26
N ARG A 107 -1.79 -9.54 8.96
CA ARG A 107 -1.84 -10.73 9.82
C ARG A 107 -0.44 -11.31 10.04
N LEU A 108 0.35 -11.47 8.99
CA LEU A 108 1.71 -11.98 9.09
C LEU A 108 2.59 -11.11 9.99
N LEU A 109 2.45 -9.79 9.92
CA LEU A 109 3.20 -8.86 10.78
C LEU A 109 2.77 -8.97 12.25
N VAL A 110 1.47 -9.16 12.52
CA VAL A 110 0.97 -9.39 13.88
C VAL A 110 1.54 -10.69 14.43
N ASP A 111 1.39 -11.80 13.70
CA ASP A 111 1.88 -13.12 14.10
C ASP A 111 3.40 -13.10 14.33
N ALA A 112 4.16 -12.46 13.44
CA ALA A 112 5.61 -12.33 13.58
C ALA A 112 6.02 -11.52 14.81
N ARG A 113 5.27 -10.45 15.15
CA ARG A 113 5.52 -9.66 16.36
C ARG A 113 5.22 -10.46 17.63
N GLU A 114 4.12 -11.21 17.65
CA GLU A 114 3.77 -12.07 18.79
C GLU A 114 4.77 -13.19 19.00
N GLU A 115 5.24 -13.83 17.93
CA GLU A 115 6.28 -14.86 18.00
C GLU A 115 7.61 -14.26 18.47
N ALA A 116 8.00 -13.09 17.95
CA ALA A 116 9.22 -12.41 18.39
C ALA A 116 9.15 -12.05 19.89
N ALA A 117 8.01 -11.55 20.37
CA ALA A 117 7.81 -11.27 21.79
C ALA A 117 7.93 -12.54 22.64
N ARG A 118 7.30 -13.64 22.21
CA ARG A 118 7.43 -14.95 22.89
C ARG A 118 8.87 -15.46 22.91
N MET A 119 9.60 -15.32 21.81
CA MET A 119 11.00 -15.74 21.72
C MET A 119 11.91 -14.93 22.64
N VAL A 120 11.68 -13.62 22.75
CA VAL A 120 12.41 -12.75 23.69
C VAL A 120 12.10 -13.13 25.13
N ASP A 121 10.83 -13.30 25.49
CA ASP A 121 10.43 -13.69 26.85
C ASP A 121 10.96 -15.07 27.24
N GLN A 122 10.98 -16.02 26.30
CA GLN A 122 11.50 -17.38 26.52
C GLN A 122 13.03 -17.44 26.52
N SER A 123 13.69 -16.39 26.03
CA SER A 123 15.15 -16.31 25.99
C SER A 123 15.73 -16.53 27.38
N GLU A 124 16.68 -17.47 27.48
CA GLU A 124 17.46 -17.71 28.70
C GLU A 124 18.07 -16.40 29.22
N ILE A 125 18.41 -15.47 28.34
CA ILE A 125 18.97 -14.15 28.71
C ILE A 125 17.97 -13.34 29.56
N VAL A 126 16.68 -13.29 29.17
CA VAL A 126 15.66 -12.54 29.93
C VAL A 126 15.41 -13.22 31.27
N ARG A 127 15.34 -14.56 31.29
CA ARG A 127 15.19 -15.31 32.55
C ARG A 127 16.38 -15.13 33.49
N MET A 128 17.60 -15.20 32.96
CA MET A 128 18.82 -14.96 33.73
C MET A 128 18.88 -13.50 34.24
N ALA A 129 18.49 -12.54 33.40
CA ALA A 129 18.47 -11.13 33.78
C ALA A 129 17.44 -10.88 34.90
N ASP A 130 16.24 -11.46 34.83
CA ASP A 130 15.21 -11.34 35.87
C ASP A 130 15.66 -12.01 37.18
N ALA A 131 16.26 -13.21 37.09
CA ALA A 131 16.82 -13.90 38.25
C ALA A 131 17.93 -13.07 38.93
N GLN A 132 18.86 -12.52 38.14
CA GLN A 132 19.94 -11.67 38.65
C GLN A 132 19.40 -10.37 39.24
N ALA A 133 18.40 -9.74 38.61
CA ALA A 133 17.77 -8.53 39.15
C ALA A 133 17.10 -8.80 40.51
N ARG A 134 16.39 -9.92 40.64
CA ARG A 134 15.79 -10.34 41.92
C ARG A 134 16.84 -10.59 42.99
N GLU A 135 17.95 -11.22 42.63
CA GLU A 135 19.06 -11.47 43.55
C GLU A 135 19.70 -10.16 44.03
N ILE A 136 19.94 -9.20 43.13
CA ILE A 136 20.48 -7.88 43.49
C ILE A 136 19.54 -7.16 44.46
N VAL A 137 18.23 -7.13 44.18
CA VAL A 137 17.24 -6.49 45.06
C VAL A 137 17.17 -7.19 46.42
N HIS A 138 17.22 -8.52 46.43
CA HIS A 138 17.25 -9.29 47.66
C HIS A 138 18.48 -8.96 48.50
N ASN A 139 19.67 -9.02 47.91
CA ASN A 139 20.94 -8.74 48.59
C ASN A 139 20.97 -7.31 49.11
N ALA A 140 20.56 -6.33 48.31
CA ALA A 140 20.45 -4.93 48.74
C ALA A 140 19.49 -4.77 49.93
N THR A 141 18.37 -5.50 49.94
CA THR A 141 17.39 -5.45 51.05
C THR A 141 17.95 -6.08 52.33
N VAL A 142 18.67 -7.19 52.21
CA VAL A 142 19.35 -7.86 53.33
C VAL A 142 20.44 -6.96 53.91
N GLU A 143 21.29 -6.38 53.06
CA GLU A 143 22.36 -5.48 53.45
C GLU A 143 21.83 -4.22 54.13
N ALA A 144 20.82 -3.56 53.54
CA ALA A 144 20.17 -2.40 54.14
C ALA A 144 19.57 -2.72 55.52
N SER A 145 19.03 -3.93 55.70
CA SER A 145 18.53 -4.40 56.99
C SER A 145 19.65 -4.67 57.99
N GLY A 146 20.79 -5.18 57.53
CA GLY A 146 22.02 -5.34 58.32
C GLY A 146 22.56 -4.00 58.81
N ILE A 147 22.70 -3.04 57.91
CA ILE A 147 23.17 -1.67 58.22
C ILE A 147 22.26 -1.01 59.25
N ARG A 148 20.93 -1.06 59.07
CA ARG A 148 19.98 -0.52 60.06
C ARG A 148 20.16 -1.13 61.44
N ARG A 149 20.42 -2.44 61.51
CA ARG A 149 20.59 -3.15 62.78
C ARG A 149 21.89 -2.74 63.45
N GLY A 150 23.00 -2.75 62.71
CA GLY A 150 24.30 -2.31 63.20
C GLY A 150 24.28 -0.84 63.66
N ALA A 151 23.58 0.05 62.95
CA ALA A 151 23.41 1.44 63.37
C ALA A 151 22.64 1.57 64.70
N LYS A 152 21.60 0.74 64.91
CA LYS A 152 20.85 0.70 66.19
C LYS A 152 21.71 0.19 67.34
N ASP A 153 22.50 -0.85 67.10
CA ASP A 153 23.38 -1.42 68.13
C ASP A 153 24.51 -0.43 68.47
N TYR A 154 25.10 0.21 67.47
CA TYR A 154 26.07 1.29 67.68
C TYR A 154 25.48 2.46 68.49
N ALA A 155 24.27 2.91 68.15
CA ALA A 155 23.60 3.97 68.90
C ALA A 155 23.38 3.56 70.37
N ARG A 156 23.01 2.29 70.63
CA ARG A 156 22.88 1.75 71.98
C ARG A 156 24.22 1.80 72.72
N ASP A 157 25.30 1.33 72.11
CA ASP A 157 26.63 1.34 72.73
C ASP A 157 27.12 2.76 73.07
N VAL A 158 26.89 3.71 72.16
CA VAL A 158 27.22 5.13 72.40
C VAL A 158 26.41 5.68 73.58
N LEU A 159 25.11 5.40 73.64
CA LEU A 159 24.24 5.82 74.74
C LEU A 159 24.66 5.20 76.08
N THR A 160 24.96 3.90 76.11
CA THR A 160 25.45 3.22 77.33
C THR A 160 26.77 3.83 77.83
N ARG A 161 27.69 4.16 76.92
CA ARG A 161 28.95 4.84 77.28
C ARG A 161 28.70 6.24 77.83
N LEU A 162 27.78 6.99 77.22
CA LEU A 162 27.40 8.32 77.67
C LEU A 162 26.78 8.26 79.07
N GLU A 163 25.89 7.30 79.32
CA GLU A 163 25.28 7.04 80.63
C GLU A 163 26.36 6.80 81.70
N GLY A 164 27.33 5.93 81.42
CA GLY A 164 28.44 5.69 82.34
C GLY A 164 29.33 6.92 82.60
N VAL A 165 29.49 7.83 81.63
CA VAL A 165 30.21 9.11 81.84
C VAL A 165 29.39 10.05 82.71
N LEU A 166 28.09 10.14 82.47
CA LEU A 166 27.18 10.97 83.26
C LEU A 166 27.06 10.49 84.70
N ASP A 167 27.04 9.18 84.95
CA ASP A 167 27.04 8.62 86.30
C ASP A 167 28.31 8.96 87.08
N LYS A 168 29.49 8.88 86.43
CA LYS A 168 30.75 9.30 87.03
C LYS A 168 30.72 10.79 87.38
N ALA A 169 30.30 11.63 86.43
CA ALA A 169 30.20 13.07 86.66
C ALA A 169 29.21 13.39 87.80
N ARG A 170 28.06 12.72 87.84
CA ARG A 170 27.06 12.84 88.91
C ARG A 170 27.65 12.47 90.27
N ASN A 171 28.37 11.35 90.36
CA ASN A 171 29.00 10.92 91.61
C ASN A 171 30.07 11.92 92.08
N THR A 172 30.87 12.48 91.17
CA THR A 172 31.84 13.52 91.51
C THR A 172 31.15 14.78 92.04
N VAL A 173 30.06 15.22 91.42
CA VAL A 173 29.26 16.36 91.91
C VAL A 173 28.65 16.05 93.27
N HIS A 174 28.13 14.84 93.48
CA HIS A 174 27.55 14.43 94.77
C HIS A 174 28.58 14.46 95.89
N LEU A 175 29.75 13.86 95.69
CA LEU A 175 30.87 13.89 96.64
C LEU A 175 31.33 15.32 96.93
N GLY A 176 31.52 16.15 95.89
CA GLY A 176 31.89 17.55 96.08
C GLY A 176 30.82 18.36 96.82
N ARG A 177 29.54 17.98 96.70
CA ARG A 177 28.44 18.58 97.47
C ARG A 177 28.51 18.18 98.94
N GLU A 178 28.68 16.89 99.23
CA GLU A 178 28.80 16.36 100.60
C GLU A 178 30.02 16.94 101.34
N GLU A 179 31.16 17.08 100.66
CA GLU A 179 32.35 17.73 101.23
C GLU A 179 32.08 19.19 101.60
N ARG A 180 31.34 19.92 100.75
CA ARG A 180 30.97 21.31 101.03
C ARG A 180 29.95 21.43 102.14
N GLU A 181 29.02 20.48 102.24
CA GLU A 181 28.03 20.41 103.33
C GLU A 181 28.75 20.15 104.67
N ARG A 182 29.70 19.21 104.73
CA ARG A 182 30.55 19.00 105.93
C ARG A 182 31.42 20.20 106.27
N ALA A 183 32.02 20.87 105.27
CA ALA A 183 32.85 22.05 105.51
C ALA A 183 32.05 23.23 106.07
N LEU A 184 30.75 23.34 105.74
CA LEU A 184 29.86 24.35 106.31
C LEU A 184 29.44 23.98 107.74
N ASP A 185 29.19 22.70 108.03
CA ASP A 185 28.89 22.23 109.39
C ASP A 185 30.09 22.39 110.35
N GLU A 186 31.33 22.38 109.84
CA GLU A 186 32.57 22.62 110.61
C GLU A 186 32.91 24.13 110.80
N GLU A 187 32.33 25.04 110.02
CA GLU A 187 32.52 26.49 110.16
C GLU A 187 31.50 27.16 111.11
N ASP A 188 30.38 26.49 111.41
CA ASP A 188 29.28 27.00 112.26
C ASP A 188 29.35 26.55 113.75
N ASP A 189 30.37 25.78 114.15
CA ASP A 189 30.69 25.33 115.54
C ASP A 189 31.89 26.11 116.14
#